data_AF-A0AAU3XW93-F1
#
_entry.id   AF-A0AAU3XW93-F1
#
_cell.length_a   1.000
_cell.length_b   1.000
_cell.length_c   1.000
_cell.angle_alpha   90.00
_cell.angle_beta   90.00
_cell.angle_gamma   90.00
#
_symmetry.space_group_name_H-M   'P 1'
#
loop_
_entity.id
_entity.type
_entity.pdbx_description
1 polymer ?
#
loop_
_entity_poly.entity_id
_entity_poly.type
_entity_poly.pdbx_seq_one_letter_code
_entity_poly.pdbx_strand_id
1 'polypeptide(L)'
;MDVRHNKTGSVMTTEVVPAEYGTPFEEVVRRPAGRRVGGLPVGDGDGKAIGVISETDLMSRPADTPDPWRPKRRSRLSGLARGARRRASKAQARTAGQSMTRPSVTEHPIVETAPRHL
;
A
#
# COMPACT_ATOMS: atom_id res chain seq x y z
N MET A 1 0.82 -10.54 -31.06
CA MET A 1 1.51 -9.89 -29.93
C MET A 1 2.12 -11.02 -29.11
N ASP A 2 3.39 -11.34 -29.34
CA ASP A 2 4.11 -12.37 -28.56
C ASP A 2 4.39 -11.84 -27.16
N VAL A 3 3.76 -12.43 -26.14
CA VAL A 3 4.07 -12.16 -24.74
C VAL A 3 5.27 -13.01 -24.37
N ARG A 4 6.43 -12.37 -24.16
CA ARG A 4 7.62 -13.04 -23.64
C ARG A 4 7.41 -13.42 -22.16
N HIS A 5 7.72 -14.65 -21.81
CA HIS A 5 7.69 -15.14 -20.43
C HIS A 5 8.88 -14.57 -19.64
N ASN A 6 8.69 -13.43 -18.96
CA ASN A 6 9.67 -12.86 -18.04
C ASN A 6 9.33 -13.24 -16.59
N LYS A 7 10.35 -13.56 -15.78
CA LYS A 7 10.19 -13.79 -14.34
C LYS A 7 9.66 -12.52 -13.67
N THR A 8 8.68 -12.65 -12.77
CA THR A 8 8.09 -11.52 -12.02
C THR A 8 9.13 -10.70 -11.24
N GLY A 9 10.20 -11.34 -10.76
CA GLY A 9 11.30 -10.67 -10.08
C GLY A 9 12.00 -9.59 -10.92
N SER A 10 11.96 -9.64 -12.26
CA SER A 10 12.61 -8.64 -13.12
C SER A 10 11.90 -7.28 -13.14
N VAL A 11 10.65 -7.23 -12.66
CA VAL A 11 9.86 -6.00 -12.55
C VAL A 11 9.63 -5.56 -11.10
N MET A 12 10.19 -6.30 -10.12
CA MET A 12 10.06 -5.97 -8.70
C MET A 12 11.06 -4.89 -8.26
N THR A 13 10.61 -4.00 -7.37
CA THR A 13 11.53 -3.13 -6.61
C THR A 13 12.00 -3.89 -5.37
N THR A 14 13.31 -4.08 -5.22
CA THR A 14 13.89 -4.94 -4.16
C THR A 14 14.18 -4.22 -2.85
N GLU A 15 14.58 -2.95 -2.92
CA GLU A 15 14.96 -2.17 -1.76
C GLU A 15 13.74 -1.41 -1.21
N VAL A 16 12.79 -2.12 -0.60
CA VAL A 16 11.61 -1.50 0.03
C VAL A 16 11.68 -1.70 1.54
N VAL A 17 11.71 -0.60 2.30
CA VAL A 17 11.65 -0.65 3.76
C VAL A 17 10.18 -0.75 4.19
N PRO A 18 9.73 -1.85 4.79
CA PRO A 18 8.35 -1.99 5.23
C PRO A 18 8.01 -1.00 6.36
N ALA A 19 6.73 -0.68 6.51
CA ALA A 19 6.24 -0.06 7.75
C ALA A 19 5.96 -1.14 8.79
N GLU A 20 6.16 -0.85 10.06
CA GLU A 20 5.64 -1.71 11.13
C GLU A 20 4.14 -1.47 11.33
N TYR A 21 3.43 -2.46 11.87
CA TYR A 21 2.00 -2.36 12.17
C TYR A 21 1.62 -1.10 12.97
N GLY A 22 2.47 -0.73 13.93
CA GLY A 22 2.29 0.43 14.81
C GLY A 22 2.71 1.78 14.23
N THR A 23 3.38 1.80 13.06
CA THR A 23 3.92 3.03 12.46
C THR A 23 2.82 4.09 12.36
N PRO A 24 3.03 5.32 12.86
CA PRO A 24 2.05 6.41 12.73
C PRO A 24 1.72 6.68 11.28
N PHE A 25 0.43 6.87 10.97
CA PHE A 25 -0.03 7.08 9.60
C PHE A 25 0.63 8.32 8.93
N GLU A 26 0.88 9.37 9.70
CA GLU A 26 1.55 10.58 9.18
C GLU A 26 3.00 10.32 8.78
N GLU A 27 3.69 9.44 9.50
CA GLU A 27 5.03 9.01 9.12
C GLU A 27 4.99 8.20 7.82
N VAL A 28 3.98 7.33 7.66
CA VAL A 28 3.74 6.58 6.42
C VAL A 28 3.53 7.50 5.23
N VAL A 29 2.72 8.57 5.38
CA VAL A 29 2.45 9.55 4.30
C VAL A 29 3.72 10.36 3.95
N ARG A 30 4.59 10.62 4.93
CA ARG A 30 5.83 11.37 4.72
C ARG A 30 6.96 10.54 4.12
N ARG A 31 6.81 9.22 4.01
CA ARG A 31 7.85 8.38 3.41
C ARG A 31 8.05 8.77 1.94
N PRO A 32 9.30 8.88 1.49
CA PRO A 32 9.58 9.24 0.11
C PRO A 32 8.90 8.25 -0.84
N ALA A 33 7.95 8.73 -1.66
CA ALA A 33 7.43 8.01 -2.82
C ALA A 33 8.49 7.78 -3.92
N GLY A 34 9.77 8.11 -3.64
CA GLY A 34 10.89 8.11 -4.58
C GLY A 34 11.30 6.72 -5.07
N ARG A 35 10.76 5.66 -4.48
CA ARG A 35 10.78 4.32 -5.08
C ARG A 35 9.43 4.15 -5.75
N ARG A 36 9.41 3.83 -7.05
CA ARG A 36 8.17 3.57 -7.83
C ARG A 36 7.47 2.29 -7.35
N VAL A 37 7.05 2.26 -6.09
CA VAL A 37 6.35 1.15 -5.46
C VAL A 37 4.87 1.52 -5.43
N GLY A 38 4.02 0.72 -6.07
CA GLY A 38 2.56 0.95 -6.09
C GLY A 38 1.87 0.72 -4.74
N GLY A 39 2.62 0.26 -3.73
CA GLY A 39 2.13 0.08 -2.36
C GLY A 39 3.27 -0.16 -1.37
N LEU A 40 3.06 0.24 -0.12
CA LEU A 40 4.00 0.06 0.98
C LEU A 40 3.63 -1.22 1.76
N PRO A 41 4.51 -2.23 1.82
CA PRO A 41 4.28 -3.39 2.67
C PRO A 41 4.31 -2.98 4.15
N VAL A 42 3.43 -3.59 4.94
CA VAL A 42 3.42 -3.49 6.40
C VAL A 42 3.87 -4.83 6.97
N GLY A 43 4.93 -4.83 7.77
CA GLY A 43 5.53 -6.02 8.37
C GLY A 43 5.13 -6.24 9.84
N ASP A 44 5.37 -7.45 10.31
CA ASP A 44 5.49 -7.78 11.74
C ASP A 44 6.96 -7.64 12.22
N GLY A 45 7.20 -7.96 13.49
CA GLY A 45 8.53 -7.88 14.11
C GLY A 45 9.55 -8.89 13.57
N ASP A 46 9.09 -9.91 12.86
CA ASP A 46 9.95 -10.93 12.23
C ASP A 46 10.27 -10.59 10.77
N GLY A 47 9.88 -9.40 10.30
CA GLY A 47 10.13 -8.93 8.94
C GLY A 47 9.18 -9.50 7.90
N LYS A 48 8.11 -10.21 8.30
CA LYS A 48 7.12 -10.78 7.38
C LYS A 48 6.05 -9.74 7.06
N ALA A 49 5.76 -9.54 5.77
CA ALA A 49 4.69 -8.65 5.35
C ALA A 49 3.30 -9.22 5.72
N ILE A 50 2.56 -8.49 6.54
CA ILE A 50 1.21 -8.83 7.04
C ILE A 50 0.08 -8.01 6.40
N GLY A 51 0.42 -7.03 5.56
CA GLY A 51 -0.53 -6.22 4.80
C GLY A 51 0.15 -5.25 3.85
N VAL A 52 -0.64 -4.51 3.08
CA VAL A 52 -0.16 -3.50 2.13
C VAL A 52 -0.99 -2.22 2.24
N ILE A 53 -0.33 -1.07 2.22
CA ILE A 53 -0.94 0.26 2.10
C ILE A 53 -0.75 0.73 0.65
N SER A 54 -1.84 0.99 -0.05
CA SER A 54 -1.84 1.54 -1.40
C SER A 54 -2.07 3.05 -1.39
N GLU A 55 -1.86 3.71 -2.52
CA GLU A 55 -2.20 5.13 -2.70
C GLU A 55 -3.68 5.40 -2.38
N THR A 56 -4.59 4.50 -2.74
CA THR A 56 -6.02 4.65 -2.44
C THR A 56 -6.34 4.61 -0.94
N ASP A 57 -5.49 3.97 -0.15
CA ASP A 57 -5.61 3.96 1.31
C ASP A 57 -5.19 5.29 1.91
N LEU A 58 -4.19 5.95 1.30
CA LEU A 58 -3.74 7.29 1.71
C LEU A 58 -4.76 8.37 1.36
N MET A 59 -5.40 8.27 0.18
CA MET A 59 -6.42 9.22 -0.29
C MET A 59 -7.77 9.09 0.44
N SER A 60 -7.96 8.03 1.24
CA SER A 60 -9.21 7.78 1.96
C SER A 60 -9.34 8.58 3.26
N ARG A 61 -8.26 9.22 3.74
CA ARG A 61 -8.31 10.15 4.88
C ARG A 61 -8.52 11.57 4.34
N PRO A 62 -9.58 12.28 4.76
CA PRO A 62 -9.68 13.71 4.50
C PRO A 62 -8.46 14.38 5.13
N ALA A 63 -7.70 15.16 4.36
CA ALA A 63 -6.77 16.09 4.97
C ALA A 63 -7.59 17.02 5.88
N ASP A 64 -7.12 17.27 7.11
CA ASP A 64 -7.78 18.22 8.03
C ASP A 64 -7.78 19.66 7.49
N THR A 65 -7.18 19.90 6.32
CA THR A 65 -7.32 21.12 5.55
C THR A 65 -8.66 21.09 4.79
N PRO A 66 -9.63 21.96 5.13
CA PRO A 66 -10.81 22.12 4.31
C PRO A 66 -10.36 22.65 2.94
N ASP A 67 -10.45 21.83 1.89
CA ASP A 67 -10.31 22.29 0.53
C ASP A 67 -11.52 23.20 0.20
N PRO A 68 -11.32 24.52 0.02
CA PRO A 68 -12.42 25.46 -0.24
C PRO A 68 -13.12 25.18 -1.57
N TRP A 69 -12.50 24.42 -2.48
CA TRP A 69 -12.95 24.18 -3.84
C TRP A 69 -13.53 22.78 -4.07
N ARG A 70 -13.60 21.92 -3.04
CA ARG A 70 -14.14 20.56 -3.21
C ARG A 70 -15.66 20.61 -3.39
N PRO A 71 -16.20 20.23 -4.57
CA PRO A 71 -17.65 20.19 -4.75
C PRO A 71 -18.24 19.17 -3.77
N LYS A 72 -19.18 19.60 -2.94
CA LYS A 72 -19.97 18.71 -2.07
C LYS A 72 -20.75 17.75 -2.95
N ARG A 73 -20.16 16.60 -3.31
CA ARG A 73 -20.87 15.55 -4.05
C ARG A 73 -21.99 15.01 -3.18
N ARG A 74 -23.18 15.57 -3.37
CA ARG A 74 -24.45 14.97 -3.02
C ARG A 74 -24.59 13.69 -3.85
N SER A 75 -24.17 12.56 -3.30
CA SER A 75 -24.70 11.28 -3.73
C SER A 75 -25.24 10.57 -2.51
N ARG A 76 -26.55 10.74 -2.29
CA ARG A 76 -27.36 10.03 -1.28
C ARG A 76 -27.53 8.54 -1.62
N LEU A 77 -26.64 7.95 -2.40
CA LEU A 77 -26.71 6.56 -2.89
C LEU A 77 -25.44 5.74 -2.57
N SER A 78 -24.41 6.29 -1.94
CA SER A 78 -23.19 5.53 -1.63
C SER A 78 -23.27 4.67 -0.35
N GLY A 79 -24.34 4.78 0.43
CA GLY A 79 -24.53 4.06 1.71
C GLY A 79 -24.78 2.56 1.57
N LEU A 80 -25.14 2.08 0.37
CA LEU A 80 -25.47 0.68 0.09
C LEU A 80 -24.31 -0.14 -0.52
N ALA A 81 -23.18 0.48 -0.84
CA ALA A 81 -22.04 -0.23 -1.40
C ALA A 81 -21.15 -0.80 -0.29
N ARG A 82 -20.88 -2.12 -0.31
CA ARG A 82 -20.00 -2.83 0.65
C ARG A 82 -18.62 -2.15 0.88
N GLY A 83 -18.15 -1.34 -0.08
CA GLY A 83 -16.91 -0.56 0.04
C GLY A 83 -17.00 0.74 0.85
N ALA A 84 -18.19 1.28 1.12
CA ALA A 84 -18.35 2.52 1.88
C ALA A 84 -17.94 2.37 3.36
N ARG A 85 -18.32 1.26 4.00
CA ARG A 85 -17.95 0.96 5.39
C ARG A 85 -16.45 0.79 5.57
N ARG A 86 -15.79 0.05 4.65
CA ARG A 86 -14.33 -0.13 4.65
C ARG A 86 -13.57 1.20 4.44
N ARG A 87 -14.08 2.09 3.58
CA ARG A 87 -13.51 3.44 3.42
C ARG A 87 -13.70 4.30 4.67
N ALA A 88 -14.88 4.25 5.28
CA ALA A 88 -15.15 4.96 6.52
C ALA A 88 -14.26 4.49 7.69
N SER A 89 -14.00 3.18 7.81
CA SER A 89 -13.06 2.67 8.83
C SER A 89 -11.62 3.09 8.57
N LYS A 90 -11.18 3.16 7.30
CA LYS A 90 -9.82 3.61 6.94
C LYS A 90 -9.62 5.11 7.17
N ALA A 91 -10.67 5.92 7.02
CA ALA A 91 -10.61 7.37 7.26
C ALA A 91 -10.23 7.73 8.73
N GLN A 92 -10.43 6.81 9.68
CA GLN A 92 -10.12 7.00 11.09
C GLN A 92 -8.81 6.31 11.53
N ALA A 93 -8.07 5.71 10.60
CA ALA A 93 -6.83 5.00 10.90
C ALA A 93 -5.75 5.96 11.43
N ARG A 94 -5.15 5.61 12.57
CA ARG A 94 -4.03 6.33 13.18
C ARG A 94 -2.68 5.65 12.93
N THR A 95 -2.70 4.37 12.57
CA THR A 95 -1.49 3.58 12.30
C THR A 95 -1.55 2.89 10.94
N ALA A 96 -0.38 2.49 10.42
CA ALA A 96 -0.22 1.70 9.21
C ALA A 96 -1.11 0.45 9.21
N GLY A 97 -1.14 -0.26 10.33
CA GLY A 97 -1.94 -1.46 10.53
C GLY A 97 -3.45 -1.27 10.41
N GLN A 98 -3.95 -0.08 10.74
CA GLN A 98 -5.37 0.26 10.67
C GLN A 98 -5.79 0.71 9.26
N SER A 99 -4.87 1.29 8.48
CA SER A 99 -5.13 1.73 7.10
C SER A 99 -4.96 0.63 6.07
N MET A 100 -4.09 -0.35 6.33
CA MET A 100 -3.69 -1.35 5.33
C MET A 100 -4.81 -2.33 4.94
N THR A 101 -4.60 -2.99 3.81
CA THR A 101 -5.44 -4.09 3.34
C THR A 101 -4.82 -5.44 3.70
N ARG A 102 -5.67 -6.40 4.06
CA ARG A 102 -5.35 -7.78 4.45
C ARG A 102 -6.24 -8.78 3.70
N PRO A 103 -5.79 -10.05 3.52
CA PRO A 103 -4.44 -10.54 3.80
C PRO A 103 -3.42 -10.05 2.75
N SER A 104 -2.14 -9.96 3.12
CA SER A 104 -1.05 -9.87 2.13
C SER A 104 -0.78 -11.24 1.52
N VAL A 105 -0.48 -11.28 0.23
CA VAL A 105 0.12 -12.44 -0.44
C VAL A 105 1.54 -12.05 -0.81
N THR A 106 2.50 -12.88 -0.41
CA THR A 106 3.93 -12.60 -0.58
C THR A 106 4.57 -13.68 -1.46
N GLU A 107 5.27 -13.23 -2.49
CA GLU A 107 6.08 -14.07 -3.38
C GLU A 107 7.51 -13.52 -3.35
N HIS A 108 8.51 -14.39 -3.27
CA HIS A 108 9.91 -14.01 -3.27
C HIS A 108 10.51 -14.19 -4.67
N PRO A 109 11.35 -13.27 -5.17
CA PRO A 109 11.99 -13.46 -6.46
C PRO A 109 12.92 -14.68 -6.40
N ILE A 110 12.81 -15.54 -7.40
CA ILE A 110 13.74 -16.64 -7.59
C ILE A 110 15.05 -16.03 -8.12
N VAL A 111 16.03 -15.87 -7.24
CA VAL A 111 17.37 -15.37 -7.61
C VAL A 111 18.15 -16.55 -8.18
N GLU A 112 18.33 -16.57 -9.50
CA GLU A 112 19.22 -17.54 -10.15
C GLU A 112 20.65 -17.01 -10.05
N THR A 113 21.43 -17.57 -9.13
CA THR A 113 22.85 -17.28 -9.01
C THR A 113 23.58 -17.90 -10.20
N ALA A 114 23.91 -17.10 -11.20
CA ALA A 114 24.84 -17.53 -12.25
C ALA A 114 26.17 -17.96 -11.61
N PRO A 115 26.75 -19.10 -12.02
CA PRO A 115 28.03 -19.55 -11.46
C PRO A 115 29.10 -18.49 -11.75
N ARG A 116 29.83 -18.09 -10.71
CA ARG A 116 31.06 -17.29 -10.89
C ARG A 116 32.04 -18.17 -11.67
N HIS A 117 32.27 -17.83 -12.93
CA HIS A 117 33.44 -18.34 -13.63
C HIS A 117 34.67 -17.75 -12.94
N LEU A 118 35.36 -18.61 -12.19
CA LEU A 118 36.74 -18.43 -11.74
C LEU A 118 37.68 -18.60 -12.95
#